data_AF-A0A6N2CKG4-F1
#
_entry.id   AF-A0A6N2CKG4-F1
#
_cell.length_a   1.000
_cell.length_b   1.000
_cell.length_c   1.000
_cell.angle_alpha   90.00
_cell.angle_beta   90.00
_cell.angle_gamma   90.00
#
_symmetry.space_group_name_H-M   'P 1'
#
loop_
_entity.id
_entity.type
_entity.pdbx_description
1 polymer ?
#
loop_
_entity_poly.entity_id
_entity_poly.type
_entity_poly.pdbx_seq_one_letter_code
_entity_poly.pdbx_strand_id
1 'polypeptide(L)'
;MDENDSMFNAEVRCKHRILLQMQTSSSNRNPERRFWSCPHYEATNCNLFRWRDTERVDERSRFILSKLVNRINESEKNYVLVKMQLEQLDNSNIEQSKLEKIPLDEGESL
;
A
#
# COMPACT_ATOMS: atom_id res chain seq x y z
N MET A 1 13.33 15.02 -9.19
CA MET A 1 12.83 15.43 -7.86
C MET A 1 11.63 16.31 -8.13
N ASP A 2 10.48 15.97 -7.59
CA ASP A 2 9.23 16.65 -7.93
C ASP A 2 9.17 18.04 -7.31
N GLU A 3 9.19 19.08 -8.13
CA GLU A 3 9.11 20.49 -7.72
C GLU A 3 7.79 20.84 -7.01
N ASN A 4 6.77 19.97 -7.12
CA ASN A 4 5.46 20.16 -6.50
C ASN A 4 5.36 19.58 -5.07
N ASP A 5 6.47 19.08 -4.52
CA ASP A 5 6.49 18.57 -3.16
C ASP A 5 6.60 19.73 -2.16
N SER A 6 5.48 20.03 -1.49
CA SER A 6 5.33 21.07 -0.46
C SER A 6 6.42 20.98 0.63
N MET A 7 6.91 19.78 0.94
CA MET A 7 7.95 19.56 1.96
C MET A 7 9.38 19.64 1.39
N PHE A 8 9.57 19.89 0.09
CA PHE A 8 10.88 20.05 -0.53
C PHE A 8 11.60 21.33 -0.05
N ASN A 9 10.87 22.44 0.05
CA ASN A 9 11.40 23.74 0.50
C ASN A 9 11.08 24.05 1.97
N ALA A 10 10.74 23.05 2.78
CA ALA A 10 10.35 23.27 4.17
C ALA A 10 11.53 23.78 5.01
N GLU A 11 11.42 25.01 5.52
CA GLU A 11 12.35 25.55 6.49
C GLU A 11 12.08 24.97 7.88
N VAL A 12 12.95 24.07 8.34
CA VAL A 12 12.89 23.50 9.69
C VAL A 12 14.01 24.07 10.54
N ARG A 13 13.68 24.68 11.68
CA ARG A 13 14.66 25.24 12.63
C ARG A 13 14.54 24.56 13.99
N CYS A 14 15.68 24.34 14.65
CA CYS A 14 15.70 23.86 16.04
C CYS A 14 15.63 25.04 17.03
N LYS A 15 15.59 24.75 18.34
CA LYS A 15 15.56 25.79 19.40
C LYS A 15 16.78 26.73 19.38
N HIS A 16 17.89 26.30 18.79
CA HIS A 16 19.09 27.12 18.58
C HIS A 16 19.01 28.03 17.35
N ARG A 17 17.86 28.07 16.66
CA ARG A 17 17.60 28.83 15.42
C ARG A 17 18.43 28.40 14.20
N ILE A 18 19.16 27.29 14.30
CA ILE A 18 19.88 26.66 13.20
C ILE A 18 18.87 26.13 12.18
N LEU A 19 19.05 26.50 10.92
CA LEU A 19 18.31 25.91 9.80
C LEU A 19 18.82 24.49 9.57
N LEU A 20 17.92 23.51 9.63
CA LEU A 20 18.25 22.11 9.53
C LEU A 20 18.23 21.64 8.08
N GLN A 21 19.28 20.93 7.69
CA GLN A 21 19.32 20.22 6.42
C GLN A 21 18.55 18.90 6.51
N MET A 22 17.85 18.58 5.43
CA MET A 22 17.20 17.29 5.27
C MET A 22 18.26 16.21 5.08
N GLN A 23 18.17 15.16 5.87
CA GLN A 23 19.07 14.00 5.84
C GLN A 23 18.31 12.77 5.36
N THR A 24 19.05 11.76 4.89
CA THR A 24 18.50 10.47 4.49
C THR A 24 19.01 9.40 5.44
N SER A 25 18.12 8.58 5.99
CA SER A 25 18.48 7.51 6.91
C SER A 25 19.08 6.34 6.14
N SER A 26 20.23 5.86 6.62
CA SER A 26 20.89 4.64 6.14
C SER A 26 20.66 3.45 7.08
N SER A 27 19.69 3.55 8.00
CA SER A 27 19.44 2.49 8.97
C SER A 27 18.69 1.33 8.34
N ASN A 28 19.00 0.09 8.75
CA ASN A 28 18.28 -1.10 8.26
C ASN A 28 16.76 -1.07 8.57
N ARG A 29 16.35 -0.35 9.63
CA ARG A 29 14.94 -0.23 10.01
C ARG A 29 14.17 0.82 9.23
N ASN A 30 14.86 1.87 8.76
CA ASN A 30 14.26 3.00 8.06
C ASN A 30 15.12 3.39 6.85
N PRO A 31 15.42 2.47 5.92
CA PRO A 31 16.28 2.79 4.80
C PRO A 31 15.64 3.89 3.95
N GLU A 32 16.46 4.83 3.48
CA GLU A 32 16.11 5.89 2.54
C GLU A 32 15.08 6.92 3.04
N ARG A 33 14.56 6.77 4.26
CA ARG A 33 13.62 7.73 4.86
C ARG A 33 14.31 9.03 5.17
N ARG A 34 13.67 10.15 4.82
CA ARG A 34 14.22 11.50 5.02
C ARG A 34 13.78 12.12 6.33
N PHE A 35 14.68 12.85 7.01
CA PHE A 35 14.40 13.48 8.30
C PHE A 35 15.19 14.77 8.50
N TRP A 36 14.81 15.53 9.53
CA TRP A 36 15.60 16.62 10.09
C TRP A 36 15.98 16.29 11.53
N SER A 37 17.23 16.56 11.91
CA SER A 37 17.70 16.45 13.30
C SER A 37 18.59 17.65 13.66
N CYS A 38 18.58 18.04 14.94
CA CYS A 38 19.53 19.05 15.42
C CYS A 38 20.97 18.49 15.40
N PRO A 39 21.98 19.27 14.99
CA PRO A 39 23.38 18.84 15.12
C PRO A 39 23.83 18.61 16.58
N HIS A 40 23.13 19.21 17.54
CA HIS A 40 23.36 19.01 18.98
C HIS A 40 22.29 18.10 19.60
N TYR A 41 21.79 17.13 18.83
CA TYR A 41 20.81 16.16 19.30
C TYR A 41 21.35 15.47 20.57
N GLU A 42 20.53 15.45 21.63
CA GLU A 42 20.84 14.93 22.98
C GLU A 42 21.96 15.65 23.76
N ALA A 43 22.92 16.32 23.10
CA ALA A 43 24.06 16.97 23.77
C ALA A 43 23.69 18.25 24.53
N THR A 44 22.75 19.06 24.03
CA THR A 44 22.35 20.35 24.64
C THR A 44 20.87 20.41 25.01
N ASN A 45 20.29 19.25 25.34
CA ASN A 45 18.85 19.09 25.59
C ASN A 45 18.01 19.51 24.36
N CYS A 46 18.54 19.37 23.15
CA CYS A 46 17.80 19.63 21.91
C CYS A 46 17.37 18.31 21.30
N ASN A 47 16.11 17.97 21.49
CA ASN A 47 15.58 16.67 21.04
C ASN A 47 14.80 16.83 19.72
N LEU A 48 15.14 17.84 18.90
CA LEU A 48 14.44 18.04 17.64
C LEU A 48 14.89 16.95 16.65
N PHE A 49 13.97 16.02 16.40
CA PHE A 49 14.03 15.01 15.34
C PHE A 49 12.64 14.93 14.71
N ARG A 50 12.55 14.99 13.39
CA ARG A 50 11.27 14.90 12.66
C ARG A 50 11.46 14.18 11.33
N TRP A 51 10.63 13.18 11.06
CA TRP A 51 10.57 12.55 9.75
C TRP A 51 9.90 13.46 8.73
N ARG A 52 10.37 13.45 7.49
CA ARG A 52 9.75 14.21 6.39
C ARG A 52 8.33 13.78 6.11
N ASP A 53 8.06 12.48 6.16
CA ASP A 53 6.76 11.88 5.92
C ASP A 53 5.76 12.05 7.08
N THR A 54 6.15 12.68 8.20
CA THR A 54 5.23 12.95 9.32
C THR A 54 4.40 14.23 9.12
N GLU A 55 3.99 14.55 7.90
CA GLU A 55 2.85 15.46 7.75
C GLU A 55 1.69 14.88 8.56
N ARG A 56 1.18 15.67 9.49
CA ARG A 56 -0.01 15.29 10.25
C ARG A 56 -1.15 15.25 9.25
N VAL A 57 -1.53 14.05 8.84
CA VAL A 57 -2.80 13.80 8.18
C VAL A 57 -3.87 14.41 9.09
N ASP A 58 -4.54 15.46 8.60
CA ASP A 58 -5.61 16.10 9.33
C ASP A 58 -6.72 15.08 9.63
N GLU A 59 -7.54 15.34 10.64
CA GLU A 59 -8.51 14.36 11.14
C GLU A 59 -9.49 13.92 10.04
N ARG A 60 -9.86 14.83 9.13
CA ARG A 60 -10.75 14.51 8.01
C ARG A 60 -10.03 13.60 7.01
N SER A 61 -8.80 13.92 6.64
CA SER A 61 -8.01 13.07 5.75
C SER A 61 -7.76 11.69 6.35
N ARG A 62 -7.53 11.57 7.67
CA ARG A 62 -7.35 10.27 8.35
C ARG A 62 -8.60 9.41 8.25
N PHE A 63 -9.77 10.01 8.49
CA PHE A 63 -11.05 9.34 8.36
C PHE A 63 -11.33 8.87 6.91
N ILE A 64 -11.07 9.75 5.93
CA ILE A 64 -11.27 9.43 4.52
C ILE A 64 -10.32 8.31 4.07
N LEU A 65 -9.03 8.41 4.39
CA LEU A 65 -8.03 7.41 4.04
C LEU A 65 -8.38 6.04 4.63
N SER A 66 -8.79 5.98 5.90
CA SER A 66 -9.25 4.74 6.53
C SER A 66 -10.42 4.10 5.77
N LYS A 67 -11.42 4.89 5.38
CA LYS A 67 -12.55 4.39 4.57
C LYS A 67 -12.11 3.89 3.20
N LEU A 68 -11.20 4.60 2.54
CA LEU A 68 -10.70 4.19 1.22
C LEU A 68 -9.93 2.88 1.30
N VAL A 69 -9.03 2.74 2.27
CA VAL A 69 -8.27 1.50 2.51
C VAL A 69 -9.22 0.33 2.77
N ASN A 70 -10.25 0.51 3.60
CA ASN A 70 -11.22 -0.55 3.85
C ASN A 70 -11.97 -0.97 2.58
N ARG A 71 -12.38 -0.01 1.74
CA ARG A 71 -13.04 -0.30 0.45
C ARG A 71 -12.13 -1.03 -0.53
N ILE A 72 -10.84 -0.68 -0.56
CA ILE A 72 -9.84 -1.38 -1.40
C ILE A 72 -9.72 -2.83 -0.92
N ASN A 73 -9.51 -3.04 0.37
CA ASN A 73 -9.38 -4.38 0.94
C ASN A 73 -10.63 -5.26 0.69
N GLU A 74 -11.82 -4.67 0.79
CA GLU A 74 -13.07 -5.37 0.47
C GLU A 74 -13.16 -5.71 -1.02
N SER A 75 -12.79 -4.77 -1.88
CA SER A 75 -12.77 -4.97 -3.34
C SER A 75 -11.78 -6.07 -3.74
N GLU A 76 -10.59 -6.09 -3.14
CA GLU A 76 -9.58 -7.13 -3.37
C GLU A 76 -10.09 -8.51 -2.94
N LYS A 77 -10.76 -8.62 -1.79
CA LYS A 77 -11.39 -9.88 -1.35
C LYS A 77 -12.46 -10.35 -2.33
N ASN A 78 -13.35 -9.44 -2.75
CA ASN A 78 -14.40 -9.77 -3.70
C ASN A 78 -13.83 -10.20 -5.06
N TYR A 79 -12.77 -9.54 -5.52
CA TYR A 79 -12.07 -9.94 -6.74
C TYR A 79 -11.54 -11.37 -6.67
N VAL A 80 -10.90 -11.74 -5.56
CA VAL A 80 -10.40 -13.12 -5.35
C VAL A 80 -11.55 -14.13 -5.37
N LEU A 81 -12.65 -13.84 -4.68
CA LEU A 81 -13.82 -14.73 -4.64
C LEU A 81 -14.44 -14.94 -6.02
N VAL A 82 -14.69 -13.85 -6.75
CA VAL A 82 -15.27 -13.92 -8.10
C VAL A 82 -14.32 -14.68 -9.03
N LYS A 83 -13.01 -14.44 -8.93
CA LYS A 83 -12.01 -15.17 -9.72
C LYS A 83 -12.07 -16.68 -9.46
N MET A 84 -12.13 -17.10 -8.19
CA MET A 84 -12.26 -18.52 -7.84
C MET A 84 -13.57 -19.14 -8.37
N GLN A 85 -14.68 -18.40 -8.33
CA GLN A 85 -15.96 -18.89 -8.86
C GLN A 85 -15.91 -19.08 -10.37
N LEU A 86 -15.30 -18.16 -11.12
CA LEU A 86 -15.11 -18.30 -12.56
C LEU A 86 -14.27 -19.55 -12.90
N GLU A 87 -13.16 -19.77 -12.19
CA GLU A 87 -12.32 -20.96 -12.37
C GLU A 87 -13.10 -22.27 -12.10
N GLN A 88 -13.96 -22.28 -11.07
CA GLN A 88 -14.82 -23.44 -10.78
C GLN A 88 -15.87 -23.68 -11.86
N LEU A 89 -16.47 -22.61 -12.39
CA LEU A 89 -17.48 -22.70 -13.45
C LEU A 89 -16.86 -23.24 -14.74
N ASP A 90 -15.68 -22.75 -15.11
CA ASP A 90 -14.94 -23.22 -16.29
C ASP A 90 -14.62 -24.70 -16.19
N ASN A 91 -14.13 -25.17 -15.03
CA ASN A 91 -13.89 -26.58 -14.78
C ASN A 91 -15.17 -27.42 -14.89
N SER A 92 -16.28 -26.93 -14.34
CA SER A 92 -17.57 -27.64 -14.37
C SER A 92 -18.10 -27.76 -15.81
N ASN A 93 -17.99 -26.68 -16.60
CA ASN A 93 -18.37 -26.68 -18.01
C ASN A 93 -17.50 -27.64 -18.84
N ILE A 94 -16.20 -27.71 -18.56
CA ILE A 94 -15.29 -28.68 -19.18
C ILE A 94 -15.74 -30.11 -18.89
N GLU A 95 -16.05 -30.44 -17.63
CA GLU A 95 -16.51 -31.80 -17.26
C GLU A 95 -17.86 -32.17 -17.90
N GLN A 96 -18.81 -31.23 -17.96
CA GLN A 96 -20.09 -31.46 -18.66
C GLN A 96 -19.88 -31.75 -20.15
N SER A 97 -18.99 -30.99 -20.81
CA SER A 97 -18.67 -31.21 -22.23
C SER A 97 -17.97 -32.54 -22.53
N LYS A 98 -17.34 -33.18 -21.53
CA LYS A 98 -16.75 -34.52 -21.66
C LYS A 98 -17.80 -35.63 -21.53
N LEU A 99 -18.78 -35.44 -20.64
CA LEU A 99 -19.87 -36.41 -20.43
C LEU A 99 -20.84 -36.47 -21.62
N GLU A 100 -21.14 -35.35 -22.26
CA GLU A 100 -22.00 -35.30 -23.45
C GLU A 100 -21.39 -35.96 -24.69
N LYS A 101 -20.07 -36.23 -24.69
CA LYS A 101 -19.35 -36.85 -25.83
C LYS A 101 -19.25 -38.37 -25.75
N ILE A 102 -19.81 -39.02 -24.73
CA ILE A 102 -19.85 -40.48 -24.64
C ILE A 102 -20.98 -40.96 -25.58
N PRO A 103 -20.69 -41.72 -26.66
CA PRO A 103 -21.73 -42.21 -27.55
C PRO A 103 -22.68 -43.13 -26.77
N LEU A 104 -23.98 -42.84 -26.87
CA LEU A 104 -25.01 -43.84 -26.59
C LEU A 104 -24.78 -44.96 -27.60
N ASP A 105 -24.34 -46.11 -27.11
CA ASP A 105 -24.26 -47.37 -27.86
C ASP A 105 -25.65 -47.62 -28.47
N GLU A 106 -25.76 -47.38 -29.78
CA GLU A 106 -26.92 -47.79 -30.57
C GLU A 106 -26.85 -49.31 -30.69
N GLY A 107 -27.29 -49.98 -29.62
CA GLY A 107 -27.57 -51.41 -29.60
C GLY A 107 -28.58 -51.74 -30.68
N GLU A 108 -28.03 -52.33 -31.75
CA GLU A 108 -28.65 -52.91 -32.93
C GLU A 108 -30.05 -53.50 -32.69
N SER A 109 -31.03 -53.00 -33.45
CA SER A 109 -32.31 -53.68 -33.65
C SER A 109 -32.23 -54.62 -34.85
N LEU A 110 -32.57 -55.89 -34.54
CA LEU A 110 -33.14 -56.96 -35.38
C LEU A 110 -32.22 -57.71 -36.35
#